data_AF-A0A3D5S2H7-F1
#
_entry.id   AF-A0A3D5S2H7-F1
#
_cell.length_a   1.000
_cell.length_b   1.000
_cell.length_c   1.000
_cell.angle_alpha   90.00
_cell.angle_beta   90.00
_cell.angle_gamma   90.00
#
_symmetry.space_group_name_H-M   'P 1'
#
loop_
_entity.id
_entity.type
_entity.pdbx_description
1 polymer ?
#
loop_
_entity_poly.entity_id
_entity_poly.type
_entity_poly.pdbx_seq_one_letter_code
_entity_poly.pdbx_strand_id
1 'polypeptide(L)'
;MDTKKAIGTLVQASLLLVVLVLLVFSSLLVLYIKPELFITYEMPWHVPNIKTELPDGRVGDEIKYGHALVTETSKWMGPLAPADKNFTGNNLNCQSCHLEAGTKRGSASWIGVVQRYPQFRGRENKIGTIEERVNGCMERSMDGTALPVDSKEMKAIVAYMNWLGDGIPEDTLDYFKGFAKLELPTEAASPIKGAVVYERECKLCHGESGSGVWKADSSGYQYPPLWGKDTYNHGAGMNRVITAAQFIKGNMPWGVATIDNPKLSDEEAYHVAAYINSFERPLKANTEADFPDRKLKPMSTCPKQMMLSISFEQHKYGPFQPIAKYYQETYDIKKSK
;
A
#
# COMPACT_ATOMS: atom_id res chain seq x y z
N MET A 1 -19.92 -16.52 -74.49
CA MET A 1 -19.50 -16.26 -73.09
C MET A 1 -19.79 -14.79 -72.82
N ASP A 2 -20.66 -14.48 -71.86
CA ASP A 2 -21.15 -13.11 -71.62
C ASP A 2 -20.05 -12.26 -70.97
N THR A 3 -19.42 -11.40 -71.78
CA THR A 3 -18.29 -10.56 -71.40
C THR A 3 -18.62 -9.60 -70.26
N LYS A 4 -19.87 -9.14 -70.15
CA LYS A 4 -20.31 -8.29 -69.04
C LYS A 4 -20.33 -9.06 -67.72
N LYS A 5 -20.77 -10.31 -67.75
CA LYS A 5 -20.78 -11.20 -66.58
C LYS A 5 -19.35 -11.51 -66.11
N ALA A 6 -18.44 -11.78 -67.05
CA ALA A 6 -17.03 -12.03 -66.75
C ALA A 6 -16.34 -10.80 -66.12
N ILE A 7 -16.59 -9.59 -66.64
CA ILE A 7 -16.06 -8.34 -66.07
C ILE A 7 -16.60 -8.09 -64.65
N GLY A 8 -17.90 -8.32 -64.43
CA GLY A 8 -18.52 -8.19 -63.10
C GLY A 8 -17.91 -9.13 -62.06
N THR A 9 -17.66 -10.39 -62.43
CA THR A 9 -17.00 -11.37 -61.54
C THR A 9 -15.55 -10.98 -61.23
N LEU A 10 -14.80 -10.48 -62.21
CA LEU A 10 -13.43 -9.99 -62.03
C LEU A 10 -13.35 -8.78 -61.09
N VAL A 11 -14.27 -7.83 -61.21
CA VAL A 11 -14.34 -6.65 -60.33
C VAL A 11 -14.67 -7.08 -58.89
N GLN A 12 -15.63 -7.99 -58.71
CA GLN A 12 -15.96 -8.52 -57.38
C GLN A 12 -14.79 -9.29 -56.76
N ALA A 13 -14.11 -10.15 -57.52
CA ALA A 13 -12.92 -10.86 -57.05
C ALA A 13 -11.79 -9.90 -56.65
N SER A 14 -11.60 -8.82 -57.42
CA SER A 14 -10.58 -7.80 -57.13
C SER A 14 -10.91 -7.01 -55.86
N LEU A 15 -12.18 -6.63 -55.67
CA LEU A 15 -12.63 -5.96 -54.43
C LEU A 15 -12.46 -6.86 -53.20
N LEU A 16 -12.83 -8.13 -53.30
CA LEU A 16 -12.64 -9.11 -52.22
C LEU A 16 -11.16 -9.29 -51.88
N LEU A 17 -10.29 -9.35 -52.90
CA LEU A 17 -8.84 -9.43 -52.70
C LEU A 17 -8.30 -8.18 -51.98
N VAL A 18 -8.74 -6.98 -52.36
CA VAL A 18 -8.33 -5.73 -51.69
C VAL A 18 -8.78 -5.72 -50.23
N VAL A 19 -10.02 -6.12 -49.94
CA VAL A 19 -10.52 -6.23 -48.56
C VAL A 19 -9.70 -7.25 -47.75
N LEU A 20 -9.40 -8.41 -48.33
CA LEU A 20 -8.57 -9.42 -47.68
C LEU A 20 -7.16 -8.89 -47.35
N VAL A 21 -6.52 -8.21 -48.31
CA VAL A 21 -5.19 -7.60 -48.12
C VAL A 21 -5.24 -6.54 -47.02
N LEU A 22 -6.28 -5.70 -46.99
CA LEU A 22 -6.47 -4.70 -45.93
C LEU A 22 -6.68 -5.34 -44.55
N LEU A 23 -7.42 -6.45 -44.47
CA LEU A 23 -7.62 -7.18 -43.21
C LEU A 23 -6.33 -7.84 -42.72
N VAL A 24 -5.57 -8.48 -43.62
CA VAL A 24 -4.27 -9.09 -43.30
C VAL A 24 -3.28 -8.01 -42.87
N PHE A 25 -3.20 -6.90 -43.60
CA PHE A 25 -2.32 -5.78 -43.25
C PHE A 25 -2.72 -5.16 -41.91
N SER A 26 -4.01 -4.95 -41.66
CA SER A 26 -4.52 -4.46 -40.37
C SER A 26 -4.18 -5.42 -39.24
N SER A 27 -4.36 -6.72 -39.44
CA SER A 27 -4.01 -7.75 -38.44
C SER A 27 -2.51 -7.77 -38.15
N LEU A 28 -1.65 -7.71 -39.18
CA LEU A 28 -0.20 -7.63 -39.04
C LEU A 28 0.24 -6.33 -38.36
N LEU A 29 -0.43 -5.21 -38.66
CA LEU A 29 -0.19 -3.93 -38.03
C LEU A 29 -0.56 -3.97 -36.54
N VAL A 30 -1.67 -4.62 -36.18
CA VAL A 30 -2.05 -4.84 -34.77
C VAL A 30 -1.03 -5.76 -34.08
N LEU A 31 -0.55 -6.82 -34.73
CA LEU A 31 0.52 -7.68 -34.20
C LEU A 31 1.83 -6.92 -33.97
N TYR A 32 2.16 -5.98 -34.86
CA TYR A 32 3.38 -5.18 -34.76
C TYR A 32 3.30 -4.09 -33.70
N ILE A 33 2.15 -3.40 -33.60
CA ILE A 33 1.95 -2.29 -32.65
C ILE A 33 1.59 -2.80 -31.25
N LYS A 34 0.88 -3.93 -31.16
CA LYS A 34 0.38 -4.52 -29.91
C LYS A 34 0.66 -6.03 -29.81
N PRO A 35 1.94 -6.46 -29.84
CA PRO A 35 2.31 -7.87 -29.71
C PRO A 35 1.78 -8.50 -28.41
N GLU A 36 1.54 -7.70 -27.37
CA GLU A 36 0.97 -8.11 -26.09
C GLU A 36 -0.47 -8.67 -26.16
N LEU A 37 -1.22 -8.40 -27.24
CA LEU A 37 -2.55 -9.01 -27.45
C LEU A 37 -2.47 -10.49 -27.84
N PHE A 38 -1.30 -10.97 -28.27
CA PHE A 38 -1.11 -12.31 -28.84
C PHE A 38 -0.04 -13.14 -28.12
N ILE A 39 0.78 -12.51 -27.27
CA ILE A 39 1.74 -13.19 -26.41
C ILE A 39 1.10 -13.30 -25.03
N THR A 40 0.54 -14.46 -24.70
CA THR A 40 0.25 -14.82 -23.31
C THR A 40 1.58 -15.16 -22.66
N TYR A 41 2.21 -14.18 -22.02
CA TYR A 41 3.32 -14.45 -21.11
C TYR A 41 2.71 -15.15 -19.88
N GLU A 42 2.75 -16.48 -19.84
CA GLU A 42 2.51 -17.20 -18.60
C GLU A 42 3.66 -16.85 -17.66
N MET A 43 3.37 -15.95 -16.73
CA MET A 43 4.21 -15.78 -15.55
C MET A 43 4.23 -17.14 -14.82
N PRO A 44 5.39 -17.83 -14.74
CA PRO A 44 5.47 -19.14 -14.08
C PRO A 44 5.24 -19.05 -12.56
N TRP A 45 5.04 -17.84 -12.04
CA TRP A 45 4.85 -17.54 -10.62
C TRP A 45 3.46 -16.93 -10.38
N HIS A 46 2.78 -17.42 -9.35
CA HIS A 46 1.51 -16.89 -8.85
C HIS A 46 1.57 -16.63 -7.34
N VAL A 47 0.61 -15.84 -6.83
CA VAL A 47 0.48 -15.61 -5.39
C VAL A 47 0.08 -16.92 -4.71
N PRO A 48 0.89 -17.46 -3.79
CA PRO A 48 0.64 -18.79 -3.25
C PRO A 48 -0.59 -18.79 -2.33
N ASN A 49 -1.36 -19.89 -2.39
CA ASN A 49 -2.58 -20.06 -1.62
C ASN A 49 -2.31 -20.74 -0.28
N ILE A 50 -2.59 -20.01 0.81
CA ILE A 50 -2.31 -20.45 2.19
C ILE A 50 -3.02 -21.75 2.59
N LYS A 51 -4.08 -22.16 1.88
CA LYS A 51 -4.84 -23.37 2.20
C LYS A 51 -4.36 -24.60 1.44
N THR A 52 -3.76 -24.42 0.26
CA THR A 52 -3.48 -25.53 -0.67
C THR A 52 -2.01 -25.70 -1.00
N GLU A 53 -1.18 -24.70 -0.72
CA GLU A 53 0.23 -24.66 -1.17
C GLU A 53 1.22 -24.48 -0.01
N LEU A 54 0.77 -24.74 1.23
CA LEU A 54 1.67 -24.81 2.37
C LEU A 54 2.56 -26.07 2.27
N PRO A 55 3.87 -25.96 2.52
CA PRO A 55 4.73 -27.13 2.68
C PRO A 55 4.27 -28.01 3.85
N ASP A 56 4.51 -29.31 3.77
CA ASP A 56 4.18 -30.21 4.88
C ASP A 56 5.10 -30.02 6.10
N GLY A 57 4.59 -30.41 7.27
CA GLY A 57 5.34 -30.46 8.51
C GLY A 57 5.62 -29.08 9.12
N ARG A 58 6.74 -28.99 9.85
CA ARG A 58 7.05 -27.84 10.72
C ARG A 58 7.14 -26.50 9.97
N VAL A 59 7.60 -26.52 8.72
CA VAL A 59 7.72 -25.31 7.90
C VAL A 59 6.34 -24.75 7.57
N GLY A 60 5.41 -25.60 7.14
CA GLY A 60 4.02 -25.20 6.90
C GLY A 60 3.33 -24.69 8.15
N ASP A 61 3.54 -25.34 9.29
CA ASP A 61 2.97 -24.90 10.57
C ASP A 61 3.46 -23.51 11.00
N GLU A 62 4.75 -23.22 10.79
CA GLU A 62 5.34 -21.91 11.07
C GLU A 62 4.78 -20.82 10.16
N ILE A 63 4.68 -21.08 8.86
CA ILE A 63 4.07 -20.15 7.89
C ILE A 63 2.60 -19.90 8.21
N LYS A 64 1.85 -20.97 8.51
CA LYS A 64 0.43 -20.88 8.90
C LYS A 64 0.25 -20.06 10.18
N TYR A 65 1.16 -20.22 11.15
CA TYR A 65 1.16 -19.40 12.36
C TYR A 65 1.49 -17.94 12.04
N GLY A 66 2.47 -17.67 11.19
CA GLY A 66 2.80 -16.33 10.69
C GLY A 66 1.61 -15.64 10.04
N HIS A 67 0.91 -16.34 9.15
CA HIS A 67 -0.32 -15.86 8.54
C HIS A 67 -1.39 -15.53 9.60
N ALA A 68 -1.58 -16.37 10.62
CA ALA A 68 -2.53 -16.10 11.71
C ALA A 68 -2.15 -14.85 12.52
N LEU A 69 -0.86 -14.66 12.84
CA LEU A 69 -0.35 -13.49 13.56
C LEU A 69 -0.62 -12.18 12.83
N VAL A 70 -0.50 -12.16 11.50
CA VAL A 70 -0.68 -10.93 10.71
C VAL A 70 -2.13 -10.65 10.31
N THR A 71 -2.96 -11.69 10.24
CA THR A 71 -4.40 -11.56 9.91
C THR A 71 -5.27 -11.37 11.15
N GLU A 72 -4.91 -11.97 12.28
CA GLU A 72 -5.63 -11.92 13.55
C GLU A 72 -4.72 -11.40 14.67
N THR A 73 -3.91 -10.38 14.38
CA THR A 73 -2.94 -9.78 15.32
C THR A 73 -3.53 -9.46 16.68
N SER A 74 -4.68 -8.81 16.75
CA SER A 74 -5.34 -8.48 18.03
C SER A 74 -5.59 -9.72 18.90
N LYS A 75 -5.99 -10.84 18.28
CA LYS A 75 -6.28 -12.12 18.92
C LYS A 75 -5.03 -12.88 19.37
N TRP A 76 -3.95 -12.84 18.58
CA TRP A 76 -2.74 -13.63 18.86
C TRP A 76 -1.65 -12.87 19.59
N MET A 77 -1.56 -11.56 19.37
CA MET A 77 -0.49 -10.70 19.86
C MET A 77 -0.98 -9.38 20.46
N GLY A 78 -2.29 -9.15 20.57
CA GLY A 78 -2.83 -7.86 20.99
C GLY A 78 -3.73 -7.92 22.22
N PRO A 79 -4.62 -6.93 22.41
CA PRO A 79 -5.46 -6.83 23.61
C PRO A 79 -6.42 -8.01 23.83
N LEU A 80 -6.71 -8.80 22.79
CA LEU A 80 -7.54 -10.01 22.91
C LEU A 80 -6.71 -11.28 23.18
N ALA A 81 -5.38 -11.19 23.14
CA ALA A 81 -4.49 -12.28 23.48
C ALA A 81 -4.28 -12.37 25.01
N PRO A 82 -3.80 -13.53 25.53
CA PRO A 82 -3.29 -13.63 26.88
C PRO A 82 -2.21 -12.58 27.19
N ALA A 83 -2.13 -12.13 28.44
CA ALA A 83 -1.26 -11.02 28.84
C ALA A 83 0.24 -11.23 28.53
N ASP A 84 0.71 -12.48 28.58
CA ASP A 84 2.09 -12.87 28.24
C ASP A 84 2.39 -12.81 26.74
N LYS A 85 1.35 -12.63 25.90
CA LYS A 85 1.43 -12.51 24.44
C LYS A 85 0.94 -11.16 23.93
N ASN A 86 0.60 -10.23 24.80
CA ASN A 86 0.13 -8.91 24.38
C ASN A 86 1.31 -7.98 24.08
N PHE A 87 1.55 -7.74 22.80
CA PHE A 87 2.57 -6.85 22.27
C PHE A 87 1.99 -5.59 21.59
N THR A 88 0.65 -5.46 21.49
CA THR A 88 0.02 -4.31 20.80
C THR A 88 -0.84 -3.47 21.74
N GLY A 89 -0.85 -2.15 21.51
CA GLY A 89 -1.67 -1.21 22.27
C GLY A 89 -3.07 -0.98 21.69
N ASN A 90 -3.33 -1.50 20.48
CA ASN A 90 -4.61 -1.40 19.79
C ASN A 90 -5.07 -2.75 19.21
N ASN A 91 -6.31 -2.79 18.73
CA ASN A 91 -6.97 -3.95 18.13
C ASN A 91 -6.95 -3.97 16.59
N LEU A 92 -6.02 -3.22 15.97
CA LEU A 92 -5.77 -3.38 14.54
C LEU A 92 -5.16 -4.76 14.25
N ASN A 93 -5.21 -5.16 12.98
CA ASN A 93 -4.44 -6.28 12.48
C ASN A 93 -3.41 -5.76 11.46
N CYS A 94 -2.29 -6.45 11.25
CA CYS A 94 -1.34 -6.04 10.21
C CYS A 94 -2.05 -5.92 8.85
N GLN A 95 -2.99 -6.83 8.57
CA GLN A 95 -3.81 -6.79 7.36
C GLN A 95 -4.81 -5.64 7.27
N SER A 96 -5.05 -4.87 8.33
CA SER A 96 -5.87 -3.66 8.29
C SER A 96 -5.28 -2.59 7.36
N CYS A 97 -3.96 -2.62 7.12
CA CYS A 97 -3.29 -1.77 6.13
C CYS A 97 -2.61 -2.57 5.03
N HIS A 98 -2.20 -3.81 5.31
CA HIS A 98 -1.61 -4.73 4.33
C HIS A 98 -2.68 -5.70 3.82
N LEU A 99 -3.51 -5.21 2.91
CA LEU A 99 -4.75 -5.88 2.52
C LEU A 99 -4.51 -7.27 1.94
N GLU A 100 -5.52 -8.14 2.05
CA GLU A 100 -5.50 -9.53 1.58
C GLU A 100 -4.31 -10.31 2.18
N ALA A 101 -4.15 -10.21 3.51
CA ALA A 101 -3.02 -10.80 4.24
C ALA A 101 -1.65 -10.41 3.64
N GLY A 102 -1.55 -9.17 3.15
CA GLY A 102 -0.36 -8.59 2.56
C GLY A 102 -0.06 -9.02 1.13
N THR A 103 -0.99 -9.65 0.42
CA THR A 103 -0.78 -10.01 -1.00
C THR A 103 -1.24 -8.92 -1.97
N LYS A 104 -2.16 -8.04 -1.55
CA LYS A 104 -2.74 -7.03 -2.44
C LYS A 104 -1.70 -5.99 -2.87
N ARG A 105 -1.58 -5.81 -4.19
CA ARG A 105 -0.77 -4.75 -4.80
C ARG A 105 -1.33 -3.37 -4.43
N GLY A 106 -0.43 -2.41 -4.19
CA GLY A 106 -0.82 -1.04 -3.87
C GLY A 106 -1.24 -0.81 -2.42
N SER A 107 -1.18 -1.83 -1.56
CA SER A 107 -1.36 -1.75 -0.10
C SER A 107 -0.09 -2.19 0.66
N ALA A 108 1.08 -1.80 0.16
CA ALA A 108 2.38 -2.19 0.69
C ALA A 108 2.52 -3.72 0.86
N SER A 109 2.33 -4.46 -0.24
CA SER A 109 2.42 -5.92 -0.27
C SER A 109 3.71 -6.46 0.35
N TRP A 110 3.58 -7.62 0.98
CA TRP A 110 4.67 -8.41 1.53
C TRP A 110 5.29 -9.36 0.51
N ILE A 111 4.66 -9.55 -0.65
CA ILE A 111 5.25 -10.33 -1.75
C ILE A 111 6.61 -9.71 -2.11
N GLY A 112 7.65 -10.55 -2.06
CA GLY A 112 9.03 -10.13 -2.33
C GLY A 112 9.58 -9.09 -1.35
N VAL A 113 8.96 -8.90 -0.16
CA VAL A 113 9.44 -7.90 0.80
C VAL A 113 10.79 -8.27 1.39
N VAL A 114 11.00 -9.54 1.72
CA VAL A 114 12.23 -9.96 2.40
C VAL A 114 13.46 -9.83 1.50
N GLN A 115 13.30 -10.05 0.20
CA GLN A 115 14.36 -9.86 -0.81
C GLN A 115 14.83 -8.39 -0.92
N ARG A 116 14.03 -7.44 -0.40
CA ARG A 116 14.39 -6.02 -0.33
C ARG A 116 15.11 -5.65 0.97
N TYR A 117 15.44 -6.62 1.83
CA TYR A 117 16.17 -6.41 3.08
C TYR A 117 17.48 -7.22 3.10
N PRO A 118 18.53 -6.73 3.76
CA PRO A 118 18.57 -5.48 4.53
C PRO A 118 18.57 -4.23 3.63
N GLN A 119 18.02 -3.10 4.13
CA GLN A 119 17.99 -1.84 3.38
C GLN A 119 18.27 -0.64 4.27
N PHE A 120 18.74 0.45 3.67
CA PHE A 120 18.88 1.72 4.36
C PHE A 120 17.53 2.29 4.77
N ARG A 121 17.42 2.71 6.03
CA ARG A 121 16.20 3.29 6.60
C ARG A 121 16.51 4.64 7.21
N GLY A 122 15.97 5.71 6.61
CA GLY A 122 16.22 7.07 7.07
C GLY A 122 15.66 7.40 8.45
N ARG A 123 14.68 6.64 8.95
CA ARG A 123 14.13 6.82 10.30
C ARG A 123 15.13 6.43 11.38
N GLU A 124 15.87 5.34 11.18
CA GLU A 124 16.91 4.88 12.12
C GLU A 124 18.32 5.32 11.67
N ASN A 125 18.45 5.89 10.47
CA ASN A 125 19.70 6.30 9.82
C ASN A 125 20.74 5.17 9.76
N LYS A 126 20.31 3.96 9.44
CA LYS A 126 21.16 2.76 9.32
C LYS A 126 20.63 1.77 8.30
N ILE A 127 21.45 0.80 7.94
CA ILE A 127 20.99 -0.44 7.29
C ILE A 127 20.21 -1.25 8.32
N GLY A 128 18.96 -1.59 8.01
CA GLY A 128 18.11 -2.37 8.90
C GLY A 128 17.56 -3.65 8.27
N THR A 129 17.18 -4.59 9.12
CA THR A 129 16.67 -5.91 8.74
C THR A 129 15.15 -5.93 8.56
N ILE A 130 14.59 -7.04 8.09
CA ILE A 130 13.14 -7.20 7.97
C ILE A 130 12.46 -7.27 9.36
N GLU A 131 13.11 -7.88 10.35
CA GLU A 131 12.63 -7.95 11.73
C GLU A 131 12.55 -6.55 12.34
N GLU A 132 13.58 -5.72 12.14
CA GLU A 132 13.55 -4.32 12.55
C GLU A 132 12.46 -3.53 11.84
N ARG A 133 12.09 -3.91 10.60
CA ARG A 133 10.98 -3.29 9.88
C ARG A 133 9.64 -3.69 10.48
N VAL A 134 9.46 -4.95 10.85
CA VAL A 134 8.28 -5.46 11.56
C VAL A 134 8.14 -4.76 12.90
N ASN A 135 9.20 -4.69 13.70
CA ASN A 135 9.18 -3.97 14.98
C ASN A 135 8.89 -2.47 14.82
N GLY A 136 9.38 -1.84 13.74
CA GLY A 136 9.00 -0.48 13.40
C GLY A 136 7.48 -0.30 13.19
N CYS A 137 6.78 -1.31 12.67
CA CYS A 137 5.31 -1.35 12.61
C CYS A 137 4.67 -1.59 13.98
N MET A 138 5.19 -2.53 14.76
CA MET A 138 4.65 -2.87 16.09
C MET A 138 4.59 -1.63 16.99
N GLU A 139 5.68 -0.87 17.06
CA GLU A 139 5.77 0.34 17.90
C GLU A 139 4.93 1.53 17.42
N ARG A 140 4.39 1.49 16.20
CA ARG A 140 3.79 2.65 15.53
C ARG A 140 2.37 2.36 15.07
N SER A 141 2.24 1.45 14.11
CA SER A 141 0.93 1.04 13.58
C SER A 141 0.12 0.27 14.62
N MET A 142 0.77 -0.58 15.39
CA MET A 142 0.11 -1.40 16.42
C MET A 142 0.11 -0.76 17.82
N ASP A 143 0.64 0.47 17.93
CA ASP A 143 0.81 1.21 19.18
C ASP A 143 1.40 0.37 20.33
N GLY A 144 2.30 -0.54 19.99
CA GLY A 144 2.76 -1.62 20.86
C GLY A 144 4.22 -1.55 21.22
N THR A 145 4.76 -2.71 21.59
CA THR A 145 6.17 -2.93 21.89
C THR A 145 6.82 -3.78 20.79
N ALA A 146 8.14 -3.66 20.69
CA ALA A 146 8.91 -4.51 19.78
C ALA A 146 8.84 -5.98 20.22
N LEU A 147 8.68 -6.88 19.26
CA LEU A 147 8.85 -8.32 19.47
C LEU A 147 10.35 -8.63 19.65
N PRO A 148 10.73 -9.57 20.55
CA PRO A 148 12.08 -10.11 20.55
C PRO A 148 12.42 -10.68 19.17
N VAL A 149 13.59 -10.35 18.63
CA VAL A 149 13.98 -10.72 17.25
C VAL A 149 14.03 -12.23 17.06
N ASP A 150 14.38 -12.97 18.12
CA ASP A 150 14.46 -14.42 18.17
C ASP A 150 13.15 -15.10 18.61
N SER A 151 12.08 -14.35 18.86
CA SER A 151 10.80 -14.89 19.30
C SER A 151 10.16 -15.79 18.24
N LYS A 152 9.26 -16.67 18.70
CA LYS A 152 8.49 -17.55 17.83
C LYS A 152 7.62 -16.74 16.87
N GLU A 153 7.03 -15.64 17.36
CA GLU A 153 6.14 -14.75 16.63
C GLU A 153 6.90 -14.03 15.51
N MET A 154 8.07 -13.47 15.79
CA MET A 154 8.88 -12.79 14.78
C MET A 154 9.31 -13.74 13.66
N LYS A 155 9.84 -14.92 14.03
CA LYS A 155 10.26 -15.95 13.07
C LYS A 155 9.10 -16.40 12.18
N ALA A 156 7.93 -16.64 12.76
CA ALA A 156 6.74 -17.04 12.01
C ALA A 156 6.25 -15.95 11.03
N ILE A 157 6.23 -14.68 11.47
CA ILE A 157 5.86 -13.55 10.59
C ILE A 157 6.82 -13.47 9.40
N VAL A 158 8.14 -13.56 9.64
CA VAL A 158 9.15 -13.50 8.58
C VAL A 158 9.07 -14.73 7.68
N ALA A 159 8.82 -15.94 8.23
CA ALA A 159 8.60 -17.14 7.45
C ALA A 159 7.42 -17.00 6.48
N TYR A 160 6.30 -16.43 6.94
CA TYR A 160 5.16 -16.13 6.08
C TYR A 160 5.50 -15.10 4.98
N MET A 161 6.19 -14.01 5.33
CA MET A 161 6.62 -13.01 4.34
C MET A 161 7.60 -13.57 3.29
N ASN A 162 8.48 -14.49 3.70
CA ASN A 162 9.39 -15.21 2.81
C ASN A 162 8.61 -16.09 1.84
N TRP A 163 7.71 -16.92 2.36
CA TRP A 163 6.90 -17.85 1.57
C TRP A 163 6.04 -17.12 0.52
N LEU A 164 5.49 -15.95 0.85
CA LEU A 164 4.73 -15.13 -0.11
C LEU A 164 5.53 -14.69 -1.35
N GLY A 165 6.85 -14.59 -1.25
CA GLY A 165 7.73 -14.20 -2.35
C GLY A 165 8.57 -15.33 -2.90
N ASP A 166 8.33 -16.58 -2.50
CA ASP A 166 9.15 -17.69 -2.94
C ASP A 166 9.01 -17.92 -4.45
N GLY A 167 10.13 -18.05 -5.16
CA GLY A 167 10.16 -18.21 -6.61
C GLY A 167 9.74 -17.00 -7.45
N ILE A 168 9.47 -15.83 -6.86
CA ILE A 168 9.08 -14.64 -7.64
C ILE A 168 10.25 -14.16 -8.53
N PRO A 169 10.01 -13.87 -9.82
CA PRO A 169 11.01 -13.25 -10.68
C PRO A 169 11.44 -11.87 -10.18
N GLU A 170 12.74 -11.54 -10.30
CA GLU A 170 13.29 -10.28 -9.80
C GLU A 170 12.67 -9.05 -10.47
N ASP A 171 12.39 -9.14 -11.77
CA ASP A 171 11.73 -8.09 -12.57
C ASP A 171 10.27 -7.82 -12.14
N THR A 172 9.67 -8.74 -11.38
CA THR A 172 8.30 -8.65 -10.88
C THR A 172 8.22 -8.03 -9.48
N LEU A 173 9.34 -7.93 -8.75
CA LEU A 173 9.35 -7.42 -7.38
C LEU A 173 8.78 -6.01 -7.25
N ASP A 174 9.09 -5.13 -8.20
CA ASP A 174 8.61 -3.76 -8.19
C ASP A 174 7.10 -3.66 -8.46
N TYR A 175 6.49 -4.68 -9.09
CA TYR A 175 5.05 -4.71 -9.35
C TYR A 175 4.23 -4.65 -8.05
N PHE A 176 4.66 -5.37 -7.00
CA PHE A 176 3.94 -5.46 -5.72
C PHE A 176 4.30 -4.35 -4.72
N LYS A 177 5.33 -3.57 -5.01
CA LYS A 177 5.96 -2.67 -4.06
C LYS A 177 5.14 -1.40 -3.78
N GLY A 178 4.92 -1.14 -2.49
CA GLY A 178 4.46 0.17 -2.00
C GLY A 178 2.98 0.44 -2.21
N PHE A 179 2.64 1.73 -2.37
CA PHE A 179 1.28 2.23 -2.52
C PHE A 179 1.05 2.87 -3.89
N ALA A 180 -0.19 3.19 -4.23
CA ALA A 180 -0.54 3.88 -5.48
C ALA A 180 0.27 5.16 -5.69
N LYS A 181 0.54 5.50 -6.96
CA LYS A 181 1.11 6.80 -7.32
C LYS A 181 0.07 7.88 -7.06
N LEU A 182 0.50 8.95 -6.40
CA LEU A 182 -0.32 10.12 -6.11
C LEU A 182 0.36 11.33 -6.74
N GLU A 183 -0.32 12.00 -7.64
CA GLU A 183 0.12 13.30 -8.15
C GLU A 183 -0.24 14.33 -7.09
N LEU A 184 0.77 14.94 -6.47
CA LEU A 184 0.54 15.86 -5.36
C LEU A 184 -0.13 17.13 -5.86
N PRO A 185 -1.31 17.51 -5.33
CA PRO A 185 -1.90 18.82 -5.61
C PRO A 185 -0.93 19.94 -5.23
N THR A 186 -1.01 21.06 -5.96
CA THR A 186 -0.17 22.25 -5.69
C THR A 186 -0.63 23.06 -4.49
N GLU A 187 -1.81 22.73 -3.95
CA GLU A 187 -2.38 23.36 -2.77
C GLU A 187 -2.19 22.54 -1.48
N ALA A 188 -2.43 23.18 -0.34
CA ALA A 188 -2.52 22.50 0.93
C ALA A 188 -3.75 21.58 0.98
N ALA A 189 -3.61 20.42 1.59
CA ALA A 189 -4.73 19.53 1.86
C ALA A 189 -5.71 20.20 2.82
N SER A 190 -6.99 20.25 2.45
CA SER A 190 -8.05 20.83 3.26
C SER A 190 -8.82 19.73 4.01
N PRO A 191 -8.77 19.68 5.36
CA PRO A 191 -9.65 18.81 6.14
C PRO A 191 -11.14 19.08 5.90
N ILE A 192 -11.51 20.32 5.54
CA ILE A 192 -12.90 20.69 5.23
C ILE A 192 -13.37 20.01 3.94
N LYS A 193 -12.58 20.11 2.85
CA LYS A 193 -12.88 19.36 1.61
C LYS A 193 -12.85 17.84 1.87
N GLY A 194 -11.93 17.39 2.72
CA GLY A 194 -11.80 15.99 3.09
C GLY A 194 -12.98 15.43 3.86
N ALA A 195 -13.62 16.23 4.71
CA ALA A 195 -14.84 15.85 5.43
C ALA A 195 -15.99 15.51 4.47
N VAL A 196 -16.11 16.26 3.36
CA VAL A 196 -17.13 16.01 2.33
C VAL A 196 -16.89 14.66 1.66
N VAL A 197 -15.64 14.34 1.31
CA VAL A 197 -15.27 13.04 0.74
C VAL A 197 -15.52 11.92 1.77
N TYR A 198 -15.18 12.15 3.04
CA TYR A 198 -15.39 11.17 4.10
C TYR A 198 -16.86 10.81 4.29
N GLU A 199 -17.74 11.80 4.36
CA GLU A 199 -19.18 11.62 4.49
C GLU A 199 -19.74 10.79 3.33
N ARG A 200 -19.27 11.06 2.11
CA ARG A 200 -19.75 10.41 0.89
C ARG A 200 -19.22 8.99 0.70
N GLU A 201 -17.95 8.73 1.03
CA GLU A 201 -17.22 7.54 0.57
C GLU A 201 -16.70 6.64 1.70
N CYS A 202 -16.61 7.14 2.95
CA CYS A 202 -15.91 6.45 4.04
C CYS A 202 -16.81 6.14 5.24
N LYS A 203 -17.73 7.05 5.58
CA LYS A 203 -18.57 7.00 6.79
C LYS A 203 -19.37 5.71 6.92
N LEU A 204 -19.85 5.15 5.80
CA LEU A 204 -20.66 3.93 5.80
C LEU A 204 -19.94 2.76 6.48
N CYS A 205 -18.62 2.64 6.30
CA CYS A 205 -17.83 1.54 6.85
C CYS A 205 -17.07 1.93 8.11
N HIS A 206 -16.46 3.12 8.14
CA HIS A 206 -15.62 3.54 9.27
C HIS A 206 -16.38 4.27 10.39
N GLY A 207 -17.67 4.54 10.18
CA GLY A 207 -18.54 5.23 11.13
C GLY A 207 -18.38 6.75 11.10
N GLU A 208 -19.38 7.45 11.63
CA GLU A 208 -19.39 8.91 11.72
C GLU A 208 -18.22 9.47 12.54
N SER A 209 -17.90 8.78 13.62
CA SER A 209 -16.80 9.13 14.52
C SER A 209 -15.48 8.45 14.16
N GLY A 210 -15.38 7.79 13.00
CA GLY A 210 -14.17 7.07 12.57
C GLY A 210 -13.74 5.93 13.48
N SER A 211 -14.64 5.48 14.38
CA SER A 211 -14.39 4.43 15.37
C SER A 211 -14.31 3.02 14.79
N GLY A 212 -14.57 2.86 13.50
CA GLY A 212 -14.68 1.56 12.86
C GLY A 212 -15.90 0.77 13.35
N VAL A 213 -15.96 -0.48 12.91
CA VAL A 213 -17.04 -1.44 13.23
C VAL A 213 -16.41 -2.76 13.64
N TRP A 214 -16.75 -3.23 14.84
CA TRP A 214 -16.36 -4.56 15.32
C TRP A 214 -17.05 -5.66 14.54
N LYS A 215 -16.38 -6.82 14.41
CA LYS A 215 -17.05 -8.04 13.97
C LYS A 215 -18.11 -8.44 14.99
N ALA A 216 -19.17 -9.09 14.53
CA ALA A 216 -20.28 -9.52 15.38
C ALA A 216 -19.87 -10.50 16.50
N ASP A 217 -18.79 -11.26 16.28
CA ASP A 217 -18.21 -12.21 17.24
C ASP A 217 -17.16 -11.57 18.17
N SER A 218 -16.96 -10.25 18.09
CA SER A 218 -15.97 -9.49 18.85
C SER A 218 -14.51 -9.95 18.64
N SER A 219 -14.21 -10.67 17.55
CA SER A 219 -12.86 -11.16 17.23
C SER A 219 -11.92 -10.11 16.62
N GLY A 220 -12.20 -8.82 16.82
CA GLY A 220 -11.52 -7.69 16.21
C GLY A 220 -12.43 -6.85 15.31
N TYR A 221 -11.82 -5.91 14.58
CA TYR A 221 -12.54 -5.02 13.67
C TYR A 221 -12.88 -5.67 12.32
N GLN A 222 -14.11 -5.43 11.85
CA GLN A 222 -14.53 -5.65 10.46
C GLN A 222 -14.07 -4.47 9.60
N TYR A 223 -14.29 -3.25 10.08
CA TYR A 223 -13.74 -2.02 9.51
C TYR A 223 -12.92 -1.32 10.58
N PRO A 224 -11.63 -1.05 10.36
CA PRO A 224 -10.74 -0.55 11.41
C PRO A 224 -11.07 0.91 11.77
N PRO A 225 -10.82 1.32 13.03
CA PRO A 225 -10.86 2.72 13.44
C PRO A 225 -9.75 3.51 12.76
N LEU A 226 -10.08 4.72 12.31
CA LEU A 226 -9.16 5.61 11.59
C LEU A 226 -8.49 6.63 12.52
N TRP A 227 -9.15 6.99 13.62
CA TRP A 227 -8.67 7.88 14.68
C TRP A 227 -9.26 7.44 16.03
N GLY A 228 -8.96 8.18 17.11
CA GLY A 228 -9.35 7.80 18.47
C GLY A 228 -8.29 6.94 19.16
N LYS A 229 -8.66 6.25 20.25
CA LYS A 229 -7.70 5.55 21.11
C LYS A 229 -7.26 4.19 20.57
N ASP A 230 -8.09 3.50 19.80
CA ASP A 230 -7.85 2.11 19.39
C ASP A 230 -7.30 1.99 17.96
N THR A 231 -6.40 2.89 17.56
CA THR A 231 -5.85 2.94 16.19
C THR A 231 -4.34 3.18 16.20
N TYR A 232 -3.73 3.34 15.03
CA TYR A 232 -2.32 3.64 14.89
C TYR A 232 -1.94 4.98 15.53
N ASN A 233 -0.75 5.03 16.14
CA ASN A 233 -0.27 6.21 16.83
C ASN A 233 0.30 7.27 15.88
N HIS A 234 0.59 8.47 16.41
CA HIS A 234 1.07 9.58 15.58
C HIS A 234 2.46 9.37 14.95
N GLY A 235 3.23 8.36 15.39
CA GLY A 235 4.51 8.00 14.80
C GLY A 235 4.38 7.14 13.53
N ALA A 236 3.21 6.56 13.28
CA ALA A 236 2.94 5.67 12.17
C ALA A 236 3.05 6.35 10.81
N GLY A 237 3.47 5.55 9.81
CA GLY A 237 3.55 6.02 8.44
C GLY A 237 2.21 6.52 7.89
N MET A 238 1.11 5.88 8.33
CA MET A 238 -0.26 6.20 7.94
C MET A 238 -0.76 7.55 8.50
N ASN A 239 -0.13 8.07 9.56
CA ASN A 239 -0.44 9.41 10.10
C ASN A 239 0.10 10.56 9.22
N ARG A 240 0.75 10.25 8.10
CA ARG A 240 1.30 11.23 7.16
C ARG A 240 0.36 11.38 5.97
N VAL A 241 -0.06 12.60 5.68
CA VAL A 241 -1.08 12.90 4.65
C VAL A 241 -0.75 12.28 3.29
N ILE A 242 0.50 12.40 2.81
CA ILE A 242 0.89 11.81 1.52
C ILE A 242 0.75 10.29 1.56
N THR A 243 1.26 9.62 2.61
CA THR A 243 1.21 8.15 2.71
C THR A 243 -0.23 7.65 2.79
N ALA A 244 -1.07 8.30 3.60
CA ALA A 244 -2.49 7.96 3.71
C ALA A 244 -3.23 8.17 2.38
N ALA A 245 -3.00 9.28 1.70
CA ALA A 245 -3.62 9.57 0.40
C ALA A 245 -3.27 8.51 -0.65
N GLN A 246 -2.03 8.01 -0.65
CA GLN A 246 -1.63 6.92 -1.56
C GLN A 246 -2.32 5.60 -1.26
N PHE A 247 -2.43 5.25 0.03
CA PHE A 247 -3.17 4.06 0.43
C PHE A 247 -4.65 4.19 0.05
N ILE A 248 -5.27 5.33 0.36
CA ILE A 248 -6.67 5.61 0.08
C ILE A 248 -6.95 5.55 -1.43
N LYS A 249 -6.18 6.26 -2.25
CA LYS A 249 -6.36 6.27 -3.72
C LYS A 249 -6.38 4.87 -4.32
N GLY A 250 -5.45 4.01 -3.90
CA GLY A 250 -5.30 2.67 -4.48
C GLY A 250 -6.22 1.60 -3.90
N ASN A 251 -6.85 1.84 -2.75
CA ASN A 251 -7.50 0.76 -1.99
C ASN A 251 -8.85 1.11 -1.37
N MET A 252 -9.23 2.40 -1.36
CA MET A 252 -10.47 2.87 -0.74
C MET A 252 -11.32 3.68 -1.74
N PRO A 253 -12.65 3.51 -1.74
CA PRO A 253 -13.44 2.59 -0.90
C PRO A 253 -13.17 1.10 -1.18
N TRP A 254 -13.22 0.28 -0.13
CA TRP A 254 -12.89 -1.14 -0.19
C TRP A 254 -13.82 -1.90 -1.15
N GLY A 255 -13.26 -2.81 -1.94
CA GLY A 255 -13.99 -3.60 -2.94
C GLY A 255 -14.31 -2.84 -4.24
N VAL A 256 -14.05 -1.53 -4.30
CA VAL A 256 -14.32 -0.69 -5.48
C VAL A 256 -13.03 -0.14 -6.08
N ALA A 257 -12.15 0.44 -5.25
CA ALA A 257 -10.90 1.04 -5.72
C ALA A 257 -9.79 0.00 -5.89
N THR A 258 -9.02 0.14 -6.97
CA THR A 258 -7.75 -0.56 -7.17
C THR A 258 -6.67 0.44 -7.59
N ILE A 259 -5.40 0.02 -7.59
CA ILE A 259 -4.30 0.86 -8.06
C ILE A 259 -4.44 1.25 -9.54
N ASP A 260 -5.02 0.35 -10.35
CA ASP A 260 -5.19 0.54 -11.80
C ASP A 260 -6.53 1.24 -12.13
N ASN A 261 -7.52 1.15 -11.24
CA ASN A 261 -8.81 1.83 -11.34
C ASN A 261 -9.15 2.51 -10.00
N PRO A 262 -8.50 3.64 -9.67
CA PRO A 262 -8.78 4.37 -8.44
C PRO A 262 -10.18 4.99 -8.50
N LYS A 263 -10.93 4.89 -7.40
CA LYS A 263 -12.27 5.50 -7.30
C LYS A 263 -12.21 7.00 -7.04
N LEU A 264 -11.28 7.41 -6.20
CA LEU A 264 -11.07 8.81 -5.83
C LEU A 264 -9.98 9.43 -6.71
N SER A 265 -10.16 10.71 -7.05
CA SER A 265 -9.10 11.51 -7.65
C SER A 265 -7.93 11.73 -6.68
N ASP A 266 -6.79 12.18 -7.22
CA ASP A 266 -5.63 12.57 -6.40
C ASP A 266 -5.98 13.64 -5.36
N GLU A 267 -6.76 14.65 -5.74
CA GLU A 267 -7.20 15.73 -4.85
C GLU A 267 -8.13 15.22 -3.73
N GLU A 268 -9.11 14.39 -4.07
CA GLU A 268 -10.03 13.83 -3.08
C GLU A 268 -9.30 12.93 -2.07
N ALA A 269 -8.44 12.02 -2.55
CA ALA A 269 -7.62 11.16 -1.70
C ALA A 269 -6.70 11.98 -0.78
N TYR A 270 -6.15 13.07 -1.30
CA TYR A 270 -5.29 13.99 -0.56
C TYR A 270 -6.04 14.73 0.56
N HIS A 271 -7.23 15.26 0.27
CA HIS A 271 -8.04 15.97 1.25
C HIS A 271 -8.62 15.04 2.31
N VAL A 272 -9.16 13.88 1.94
CA VAL A 272 -9.73 12.93 2.91
C VAL A 272 -8.64 12.36 3.83
N ALA A 273 -7.42 12.17 3.33
CA ALA A 273 -6.27 11.81 4.17
C ALA A 273 -5.95 12.89 5.22
N ALA A 274 -6.04 14.17 4.86
CA ALA A 274 -5.86 15.27 5.79
C ALA A 274 -6.98 15.36 6.82
N TYR A 275 -8.22 15.10 6.43
CA TYR A 275 -9.34 15.00 7.37
C TYR A 275 -9.12 13.89 8.39
N ILE A 276 -8.84 12.67 7.94
CA ILE A 276 -8.57 11.51 8.82
C ILE A 276 -7.41 11.77 9.79
N ASN A 277 -6.32 12.38 9.31
CA ASN A 277 -5.14 12.68 10.13
C ASN A 277 -5.21 14.04 10.85
N SER A 278 -6.36 14.70 10.84
CA SER A 278 -6.61 15.89 11.65
C SER A 278 -7.03 15.56 13.08
N PHE A 279 -7.57 14.35 13.30
CA PHE A 279 -8.09 13.89 14.58
C PHE A 279 -7.02 13.35 15.53
N GLU A 280 -7.35 13.32 16.82
CA GLU A 280 -6.49 12.77 17.87
C GLU A 280 -6.32 11.25 17.77
N ARG A 281 -5.16 10.78 18.19
CA ARG A 281 -4.74 9.37 18.20
C ARG A 281 -3.65 9.16 19.26
N PRO A 282 -3.25 7.91 19.56
CA PRO A 282 -2.26 7.66 20.59
C PRO A 282 -0.91 8.33 20.32
N LEU A 283 -0.21 8.66 21.41
CA LEU A 283 1.08 9.32 21.35
C LEU A 283 2.23 8.33 21.55
N LYS A 284 2.98 8.04 20.48
CA LYS A 284 4.24 7.31 20.57
C LYS A 284 5.26 8.08 21.42
N ALA A 285 5.87 7.39 22.38
CA ALA A 285 7.01 7.91 23.12
C ALA A 285 8.30 7.93 22.26
N ASN A 286 9.21 8.83 22.62
CA ASN A 286 10.57 8.94 22.08
C ASN A 286 10.66 9.21 20.56
N THR A 287 9.74 10.02 20.01
CA THR A 287 9.75 10.35 18.58
C THR A 287 10.88 11.30 18.17
N GLU A 288 11.61 11.88 19.13
CA GLU A 288 12.81 12.67 18.90
C GLU A 288 13.99 11.83 18.39
N ALA A 289 14.03 10.53 18.71
CA ALA A 289 15.02 9.59 18.19
C ALA A 289 14.76 9.20 16.73
N ASP A 290 13.52 9.33 16.25
CA ASP A 290 13.19 9.10 14.84
C ASP A 290 13.85 10.18 13.96
N PHE A 291 14.47 9.75 12.88
CA PHE A 291 15.23 10.58 11.94
C PHE A 291 16.35 11.37 12.63
N PRO A 292 17.43 10.69 13.10
CA PRO A 292 18.61 11.35 13.65
C PRO A 292 19.17 12.40 12.70
N ASP A 293 19.26 12.07 11.41
CA ASP A 293 19.42 13.05 10.35
C ASP A 293 18.04 13.60 9.95
N ARG A 294 17.76 14.84 10.35
CA ARG A 294 16.50 15.54 10.05
C ARG A 294 16.27 15.73 8.55
N LYS A 295 17.31 15.68 7.72
CA LYS A 295 17.19 15.78 6.26
C LYS A 295 16.57 14.53 5.64
N LEU A 296 16.65 13.38 6.31
CA LEU A 296 16.04 12.12 5.87
C LEU A 296 14.55 12.04 6.23
N LYS A 297 14.03 13.03 6.97
CA LYS A 297 12.62 13.08 7.34
C LYS A 297 11.73 13.26 6.11
N PRO A 298 10.68 12.43 5.93
CA PRO A 298 9.71 12.59 4.85
C PRO A 298 9.01 13.94 4.87
N MET A 299 8.62 14.47 3.71
CA MET A 299 8.00 15.80 3.61
C MET A 299 6.74 15.94 4.47
N SER A 300 5.93 14.88 4.51
CA SER A 300 4.66 14.83 5.23
C SER A 300 4.77 14.43 6.70
N THR A 301 5.98 14.52 7.29
CA THR A 301 6.20 14.24 8.71
C THR A 301 6.45 15.54 9.46
N CYS A 302 5.58 15.90 10.39
CA CYS A 302 5.73 17.13 11.17
C CYS A 302 7.01 17.12 12.03
N PRO A 303 7.90 18.12 11.90
CA PRO A 303 9.01 18.30 12.81
C PRO A 303 8.53 18.96 14.12
N LYS A 304 9.10 18.52 15.25
CA LYS A 304 8.86 19.13 16.58
C LYS A 304 9.62 20.44 16.74
N GLN A 305 10.75 20.59 16.03
CA GLN A 305 11.54 21.81 15.97
C GLN A 305 11.32 22.45 14.60
N MET A 306 11.04 23.76 14.58
CA MET A 306 10.92 24.50 13.34
C MET A 306 12.24 24.41 12.57
N MET A 307 12.21 23.85 11.37
CA MET A 307 13.21 24.23 10.39
C MET A 307 12.90 25.68 10.04
N LEU A 308 13.90 26.57 10.14
CA LEU A 308 13.73 28.03 10.11
C LEU A 308 12.94 28.57 8.88
N SER A 309 12.71 27.75 7.86
CA SER A 309 12.00 28.08 6.62
C SER A 309 10.66 27.35 6.36
N ILE A 310 10.25 26.36 7.16
CA ILE A 310 9.03 25.55 6.89
C ILE A 310 8.19 25.38 8.17
N SER A 311 6.90 25.73 8.10
CA SER A 311 6.00 25.65 9.25
C SER A 311 5.52 24.22 9.55
N PHE A 312 5.07 23.99 10.79
CA PHE A 312 4.43 22.72 11.19
C PHE A 312 3.21 22.41 10.31
N GLU A 313 2.38 23.43 10.05
CA GLU A 313 1.17 23.30 9.25
C GLU A 313 1.49 22.91 7.80
N GLN A 314 2.55 23.47 7.23
CA GLN A 314 2.99 23.10 5.88
C GLN A 314 3.51 21.67 5.81
N HIS A 315 4.18 21.17 6.85
CA HIS A 315 4.53 19.74 6.91
C HIS A 315 3.31 18.83 7.09
N LYS A 316 2.29 19.30 7.78
CA LYS A 316 1.06 18.53 8.03
C LYS A 316 0.20 18.44 6.77
N TYR A 317 -0.04 19.56 6.09
CA TYR A 317 -1.02 19.66 5.02
C TYR A 317 -0.43 20.10 3.67
N GLY A 318 0.82 20.50 3.59
CA GLY A 318 1.39 21.08 2.37
C GLY A 318 1.07 22.58 2.24
N PRO A 319 1.25 23.17 1.04
CA PRO A 319 1.68 22.50 -0.19
C PRO A 319 3.10 21.93 -0.05
N PHE A 320 3.33 20.76 -0.64
CA PHE A 320 4.57 19.98 -0.45
C PHE A 320 5.66 20.33 -1.48
N GLN A 321 5.30 20.91 -2.62
CA GLN A 321 6.23 21.29 -3.69
C GLN A 321 7.25 22.33 -3.22
N PRO A 322 6.90 23.38 -2.44
CA PRO A 322 7.89 24.29 -1.87
C PRO A 322 8.86 23.59 -0.91
N ILE A 323 8.39 22.59 -0.15
CA ILE A 323 9.26 21.77 0.71
C ILE A 323 10.25 20.98 -0.15
N ALA A 324 9.77 20.28 -1.19
CA ALA A 324 10.62 19.53 -2.10
C ALA A 324 11.69 20.44 -2.75
N LYS A 325 11.27 21.62 -3.21
CA LYS A 325 12.15 22.62 -3.82
C LYS A 325 13.22 23.12 -2.85
N TYR A 326 12.84 23.49 -1.63
CA TYR A 326 13.79 23.94 -0.60
C TYR A 326 14.92 22.92 -0.35
N TYR A 327 14.57 21.63 -0.25
CA TYR A 327 15.57 20.59 -0.03
C TYR A 327 16.45 20.30 -1.25
N GLN A 328 15.88 20.37 -2.45
CA GLN A 328 16.64 20.23 -3.68
C GLN A 328 17.65 21.38 -3.82
N GLU A 329 17.25 22.62 -3.57
CA GLU A 329 18.11 23.80 -3.72
C GLU A 329 19.14 23.94 -2.60
N THR A 330 18.79 23.57 -1.37
CA THR A 330 19.66 23.77 -0.19
C THR A 330 20.62 22.61 0.05
N TYR A 331 20.19 21.38 -0.26
CA TYR A 331 20.95 20.17 0.10
C TYR A 331 21.22 19.22 -1.07
N ASP A 332 20.75 19.54 -2.28
CA ASP A 332 20.74 18.61 -3.44
C ASP A 332 20.05 17.27 -3.13
N ILE A 333 19.01 17.32 -2.29
CA ILE A 333 18.24 16.14 -1.87
C ILE A 333 16.87 16.16 -2.55
N LYS A 334 16.64 15.17 -3.42
CA LYS A 334 15.30 14.87 -3.93
C LYS A 334 14.46 14.23 -2.81
N LYS A 335 13.58 15.01 -2.19
CA LYS A 335 12.77 14.52 -1.06
C LYS A 335 11.74 13.49 -1.47
N SER A 336 11.68 12.42 -0.68
CA SER A 336 10.62 11.41 -0.76
C SER A 336 9.36 11.84 -0.01
N LYS A 337 8.28 11.11 -0.31
CA LYS A 337 6.95 11.14 0.31
C LYS A 337 6.99 10.98 1.82
#